data_AF-A0A8B9MXK5-F1
#
_entry.id   AF-A0A8B9MXK5-F1
#
_cell.length_a   1.000
_cell.length_b   1.000
_cell.length_c   1.000
_cell.angle_alpha   90.00
_cell.angle_beta   90.00
_cell.angle_gamma   90.00
#
_symmetry.space_group_name_H-M   'P 1'
#
loop_
_entity.id
_entity.type
_entity.pdbx_description
1 polymer ?
#
loop_
_entity_poly.entity_id
_entity_poly.type
_entity_poly.pdbx_seq_one_letter_code
_entity_poly.pdbx_strand_id
1 'polypeptide(L)' 'VLVCPLRPVERFRDLCPEEVADLFCTAQRVGSVVEKHFCGTSLTISIQVCKPVN' A
#
# COMPACT_ATOMS: atom_id res chain seq x y z
N VAL A 1 -7.38 4.75 -3.43
CA VAL A 1 -6.36 4.37 -4.45
C VAL A 1 -5.63 3.12 -3.99
N LEU A 2 -4.96 2.38 -4.88
CA LEU A 2 -4.14 1.22 -4.55
C LEU A 2 -2.66 1.55 -4.76
N VAL A 3 -1.81 1.04 -3.89
CA VAL A 3 -0.35 1.03 -4.04
C VAL A 3 0.08 -0.44 -3.99
N CYS A 4 0.91 -0.86 -4.94
CA CYS A 4 1.38 -2.23 -5.04
C CYS A 4 2.91 -2.28 -5.22
N PRO A 5 3.57 -3.33 -4.68
CA PRO A 5 4.98 -3.59 -4.98
C PRO A 5 5.16 -3.92 -6.47
N LEU A 6 6.32 -3.58 -7.03
CA LEU A 6 6.64 -3.87 -8.43
C LEU A 6 6.87 -5.36 -8.68
N ARG A 7 7.55 -6.04 -7.74
CA ARG A 7 7.78 -7.48 -7.83
C ARG A 7 6.50 -8.23 -7.43
N PRO A 8 5.97 -9.12 -8.28
CA PRO A 8 4.82 -9.95 -7.90
C PRO A 8 5.21 -10.92 -6.78
N VAL A 9 4.44 -10.90 -5.69
CA VAL A 9 4.55 -11.83 -4.56
C VAL A 9 3.17 -12.31 -4.13
N GLU A 10 3.09 -13.53 -3.61
CA GLU A 10 1.80 -14.12 -3.24
C GLU A 10 1.31 -13.65 -1.87
N ARG A 11 2.24 -13.38 -0.94
CA ARG A 11 1.92 -12.93 0.41
C ARG A 11 2.76 -11.72 0.80
N PHE A 12 2.21 -10.90 1.69
CA PHE A 12 2.91 -9.74 2.25
C PHE A 12 4.25 -10.12 2.92
N ARG A 13 4.32 -11.31 3.55
CA ARG A 13 5.55 -11.82 4.18
C ARG A 13 6.67 -12.16 3.20
N ASP A 14 6.38 -12.26 1.90
CA ASP A 14 7.34 -12.62 0.87
C ASP A 14 8.06 -11.38 0.29
N LEU A 15 7.71 -10.17 0.79
CA LEU A 15 8.42 -8.93 0.51
C LEU A 15 9.71 -8.84 1.33
N CYS A 16 10.77 -8.36 0.70
CA CYS A 16 12.00 -8.00 1.40
C CYS A 16 11.81 -6.70 2.20
N PRO A 17 12.61 -6.45 3.25
CA PRO A 17 12.49 -5.24 4.08
C PRO A 17 12.51 -3.93 3.26
N GLU A 18 13.32 -3.88 2.21
CA GLU A 18 13.44 -2.73 1.31
C GLU A 18 12.14 -2.48 0.53
N GLU A 19 11.46 -3.55 0.10
CA GLU A 19 10.19 -3.45 -0.62
C GLU A 19 9.04 -3.05 0.31
N VAL A 20 9.06 -3.52 1.56
CA VAL A 20 8.09 -3.08 2.58
C VAL A 20 8.28 -1.58 2.85
N ALA A 21 9.52 -1.13 3.04
CA ALA A 21 9.82 0.28 3.25
C ALA A 21 9.36 1.13 2.05
N ASP A 22 9.69 0.73 0.83
CA ASP A 22 9.29 1.42 -0.39
C ASP A 22 7.76 1.49 -0.55
N LEU A 23 7.05 0.39 -0.27
CA LEU A 23 5.59 0.34 -0.32
C LEU A 23 4.94 1.37 0.61
N PHE A 24 5.43 1.49 1.85
CA PHE A 24 4.89 2.44 2.81
C PHE A 24 5.34 3.89 2.57
N CYS A 25 6.56 4.13 2.10
CA CYS A 25 6.99 5.46 1.65
C CYS A 25 6.14 5.93 0.46
N THR A 26 5.84 5.04 -0.48
CA THR A 26 4.95 5.35 -1.61
C THR A 26 3.52 5.60 -1.13
N ALA A 27 2.99 4.76 -0.23
CA ALA A 27 1.66 4.96 0.36
C ALA A 27 1.56 6.31 1.10
N GLN A 28 2.60 6.73 1.83
CA GLN A 28 2.65 8.03 2.49
C GLN A 28 2.59 9.19 1.49
N ARG A 29 3.41 9.13 0.42
CA ARG A 29 3.43 10.18 -0.62
C ARG A 29 2.08 10.29 -1.34
N VAL A 30 1.50 9.16 -1.70
CA VAL A 30 0.17 9.10 -2.33
C VAL A 30 -0.90 9.60 -1.37
N GLY A 31 -0.86 9.18 -0.10
CA GLY A 31 -1.77 9.61 0.95
C GLY A 31 -1.79 11.12 1.11
N SER A 32 -0.63 11.76 1.22
CA SER A 32 -0.55 13.23 1.36
C SER A 32 -1.15 13.98 0.16
N VAL A 33 -1.11 13.41 -1.04
CA VAL A 33 -1.76 14.00 -2.22
C VAL A 33 -3.28 13.80 -2.16
N VAL A 34 -3.74 12.60 -1.77
CA VAL A 34 -5.16 12.28 -1.62
C VAL A 34 -5.81 13.16 -0.55
N GLU A 35 -5.21 13.31 0.64
CA GLU A 35 -5.73 14.19 1.70
C GLU A 35 -5.90 15.62 1.21
N LYS A 36 -4.88 16.19 0.57
CA LYS A 36 -4.94 17.56 0.03
C LYS A 36 -6.01 17.69 -1.04
N HIS A 37 -6.13 16.70 -1.93
CA HIS A 37 -7.08 16.74 -3.03
C HIS A 37 -8.53 16.68 -2.55
N PHE A 38 -8.81 15.90 -1.50
CA PHE A 38 -10.16 15.71 -0.96
C PHE A 38 -10.44 16.54 0.30
N CYS A 39 -9.54 17.45 0.69
CA CYS A 39 -9.61 18.19 1.95
C CYS A 39 -9.83 17.28 3.17
N GLY A 40 -9.23 16.08 3.16
CA GLY A 40 -9.34 15.10 4.23
C GLY A 40 -8.42 15.42 5.41
N THR A 41 -8.86 15.04 6.61
CA THR A 41 -8.09 15.21 7.86
C THR A 41 -7.47 13.92 8.38
N SER A 42 -7.79 12.79 7.74
CA SER A 42 -7.35 11.46 8.12
C SER A 42 -7.36 10.52 6.92
N LEU A 43 -6.52 9.50 7.00
CA LEU A 43 -6.42 8.40 6.03
C LEU A 43 -6.45 7.07 6.74
N THR A 44 -7.12 6.11 6.11
CA THR A 44 -7.07 4.70 6.50
C THR A 44 -6.26 3.94 5.46
N ILE A 45 -5.19 3.29 5.90
CA ILE A 45 -4.43 2.33 5.09
C ILE A 45 -4.87 0.93 5.51
N SER A 46 -5.15 0.06 4.54
CA SER A 46 -5.58 -1.31 4.80
C SER A 46 -4.86 -2.27 3.87
N ILE A 47 -4.43 -3.40 4.42
CA ILE A 47 -3.89 -4.53 3.65
C ILE A 47 -4.96 -5.61 3.65
N GLN A 48 -5.49 -5.93 2.47
CA GLN A 48 -6.47 -6.99 2.31
C GLN A 48 -5.80 -8.24 1.77
N VAL A 49 -5.90 -9.34 2.51
CA VAL A 49 -5.45 -10.66 2.05
C VAL A 49 -6.61 -11.31 1.30
N CYS A 50 -6.49 -11.43 -0.02
CA CYS A 50 -7.45 -12.20 -0.80
C CYS A 50 -7.23 -13.70 -0.57
N LYS A 51 -8.32 -14.46 -0.45
CA LYS A 51 -8.24 -15.93 -0.41
C LYS A 51 -7.83 -16.46 -1.80
N PRO A 52 -7.07 -17.56 -1.88
CA PRO A 52 -6.85 -18.23 -3.16
C PRO A 52 -8.20 -18.61 -3.76
N VAL A 53 -8.35 -18.34 -5.07
CA VAL A 53 -9.47 -18.84 -5.85
C VAL A 53 -9.18 -20.32 -6.10
N ASN A 54 -9.94 -21.21 -5.44
CA ASN A 54 -10.04 -22.62 -5.82
C ASN A 54 -11.11 -22.76 -6.91
#